data_AF-A0A3S4ZSW8-F1
#
_entry.id   AF-A0A3S4ZSW8-F1
#
_cell.length_a   1.000
_cell.length_b   1.000
_cell.length_c   1.000
_cell.angle_alpha   90.00
_cell.angle_beta   90.00
_cell.angle_gamma   90.00
#
_symmetry.space_group_name_H-M   'P 1'
#
loop_
_entity.id
_entity.type
_entity.pdbx_description
1 polymer ?
#
loop_
_entity_poly.entity_id
_entity_poly.type
_entity_poly.pdbx_seq_one_letter_code
_entity_poly.pdbx_strand_id
1 'polypeptide(L)'
;MFFNPIFYDNICLFNSYTPVGRSFFQSPDGYDNPLGGGREVWFGFHQSVRPSQWKMMLNIDVSATAFYKAQSVIAFMCEVLDISDKQDQRRFLTDSQRVKFTKEIKGLKVEITHCGNMRRKYRVCNVTKRPAQTQSFPLQLDTGQTVECTVAKYFQERYNIRLEYPHLPCLQVGQEQKHTYLPLEVCNMVAGQRCIKKLTDMQTSTMIKATARSAPDREKEINNLTSLVLIDR
;
A
#
# COMPACT_ATOMS: atom_id res chain seq x y z
N MET A 1 23.77 -25.59 -29.17
CA MET A 1 23.73 -24.11 -29.26
C MET A 1 23.22 -23.60 -27.93
N PHE A 2 24.13 -23.08 -27.13
CA PHE A 2 23.84 -22.50 -25.83
C PHE A 2 22.98 -21.25 -26.02
N PHE A 3 21.81 -21.22 -25.36
CA PHE A 3 21.02 -19.99 -25.26
C PHE A 3 21.87 -18.97 -24.50
N ASN A 4 22.06 -17.81 -25.13
CA ASN A 4 22.87 -16.71 -24.62
C ASN A 4 22.31 -16.21 -23.27
N PRO A 5 23.12 -15.94 -22.23
CA PRO A 5 22.64 -15.55 -20.89
C PRO A 5 22.07 -14.13 -20.78
N ILE A 6 22.05 -13.36 -21.88
CA ILE A 6 21.73 -11.91 -21.89
C ILE A 6 20.25 -11.62 -21.53
N PHE A 7 19.39 -12.64 -21.44
CA PHE A 7 18.00 -12.45 -20.98
C PHE A 7 17.87 -12.23 -19.46
N TYR A 8 18.91 -12.54 -18.67
CA TYR A 8 18.86 -12.36 -17.21
C TYR A 8 19.44 -11.03 -16.73
N ASP A 9 20.26 -10.34 -17.54
CA ASP A 9 20.95 -9.12 -17.09
C ASP A 9 20.17 -7.80 -17.36
N ASN A 10 18.97 -7.87 -17.96
CA ASN A 10 18.05 -6.73 -18.07
C ASN A 10 17.12 -6.57 -16.84
N ILE A 11 17.37 -7.31 -15.76
CA ILE A 11 16.61 -7.22 -14.50
C ILE A 11 16.80 -5.85 -13.79
N CYS A 12 17.76 -5.02 -14.22
CA CYS A 12 18.00 -3.71 -13.62
C CYS A 12 17.05 -2.58 -14.08
N LEU A 13 16.26 -2.75 -15.15
CA LEU A 13 15.19 -1.80 -15.53
C LEU A 13 13.83 -2.09 -14.85
N PHE A 14 13.72 -3.18 -14.08
CA PHE A 14 12.48 -3.59 -13.40
C PHE A 14 12.21 -2.90 -12.05
N ASN A 15 13.10 -2.02 -11.56
CA ASN A 15 12.90 -1.38 -10.26
C ASN A 15 11.80 -0.29 -10.25
N SER A 16 11.26 0.11 -11.40
CA SER A 16 10.20 1.12 -11.52
C SER A 16 8.78 0.53 -11.64
N TYR A 17 8.63 -0.76 -11.97
CA TYR A 17 7.32 -1.36 -12.24
C TYR A 17 6.92 -2.42 -11.20
N THR A 18 5.63 -2.43 -10.85
CA THR A 18 5.00 -3.46 -10.03
C THR A 18 4.28 -4.48 -10.93
N PRO A 19 4.73 -5.75 -10.99
CA PRO A 19 4.09 -6.77 -11.79
C PRO A 19 2.77 -7.23 -11.16
N VAL A 20 1.74 -7.34 -12.00
CA VAL A 20 0.42 -7.86 -11.63
C VAL A 20 -0.08 -8.77 -12.75
N GLY A 21 0.08 -10.08 -12.56
CA GLY A 21 -0.25 -11.06 -13.60
C GLY A 21 0.65 -10.88 -14.83
N ARG A 22 0.06 -10.51 -15.96
CA ARG A 22 0.77 -10.25 -17.24
C ARG A 22 0.88 -8.76 -17.55
N SER A 23 0.67 -7.91 -16.55
CA SER A 23 0.72 -6.46 -16.69
C SER A 23 1.71 -5.86 -15.70
N PHE A 24 2.24 -4.69 -16.05
CA PHE A 24 3.24 -3.96 -15.28
C PHE A 24 2.73 -2.54 -15.04
N PHE A 25 2.76 -2.09 -13.78
CA PHE A 25 2.19 -0.82 -13.35
C PHE A 25 3.23 0.06 -12.68
N GLN A 26 3.18 1.36 -12.93
CA GLN A 26 4.11 2.32 -12.34
C GLN A 26 3.38 3.21 -11.35
N SER A 27 4.09 3.61 -10.29
CA SER A 27 3.60 4.68 -9.42
C SER A 27 3.42 5.95 -10.26
N PRO A 28 2.32 6.70 -10.05
CA PRO A 28 2.15 8.00 -10.68
C PRO A 28 3.35 8.90 -10.38
N ASP A 29 3.93 9.51 -11.42
CA ASP A 29 5.01 10.49 -11.31
C ASP A 29 4.55 11.78 -12.00
N GLY A 30 4.34 12.83 -11.21
CA GLY A 30 3.83 14.11 -11.70
C GLY A 30 2.33 14.18 -12.02
N TYR A 31 1.56 13.13 -11.77
CA TYR A 31 0.09 13.12 -11.89
C TYR A 31 -0.54 12.41 -10.69
N ASP A 32 -1.62 12.93 -10.13
CA ASP A 32 -2.36 12.27 -9.04
C ASP A 32 -3.76 11.89 -9.54
N ASN A 33 -4.11 10.61 -9.45
CA ASN A 33 -5.43 10.10 -9.80
C ASN A 33 -6.05 9.45 -8.55
N PRO A 34 -6.41 10.25 -7.53
CA PRO A 34 -6.95 9.72 -6.30
C PRO A 34 -8.35 9.17 -6.55
N LEU A 35 -8.61 7.98 -6.04
CA LEU A 35 -9.94 7.38 -5.99
C LEU A 35 -10.66 7.73 -4.68
N GLY A 36 -9.92 8.19 -3.66
CA GLY A 36 -10.40 8.37 -2.29
C GLY A 36 -10.36 7.07 -1.49
N GLY A 37 -10.50 7.17 -0.17
CA GLY A 37 -10.36 6.01 0.73
C GLY A 37 -8.96 5.38 0.71
N GLY A 38 -7.93 6.19 0.47
CA GLY A 38 -6.53 5.78 0.45
C GLY A 38 -6.11 5.01 -0.80
N ARG A 39 -6.87 5.15 -1.90
CA ARG A 39 -6.66 4.45 -3.16
C ARG A 39 -6.39 5.44 -4.28
N GLU A 40 -5.63 5.00 -5.28
CA GLU A 40 -5.27 5.77 -6.46
C GLU A 40 -5.20 4.87 -7.70
N VAL A 41 -5.28 5.46 -8.89
CA VAL A 41 -5.12 4.74 -10.16
C VAL A 41 -3.64 4.71 -10.53
N TRP A 42 -3.13 3.51 -10.81
CA TRP A 42 -1.84 3.35 -11.48
C TRP A 42 -2.08 2.94 -12.92
N PHE A 43 -1.37 3.60 -13.83
CA PHE A 43 -1.31 3.24 -15.23
C PHE A 43 -0.12 2.31 -15.50
N GLY A 44 -0.23 1.57 -16.58
CA GLY A 44 0.70 0.52 -16.92
C GLY A 44 0.37 -0.08 -18.27
N PHE A 45 0.93 -1.25 -18.54
CA PHE A 45 0.70 -1.98 -19.79
C PHE A 45 0.57 -3.48 -19.55
N HIS A 46 -0.23 -4.12 -20.38
CA HIS A 46 -0.30 -5.56 -20.53
C HIS A 46 0.74 -6.00 -21.57
N GLN A 47 1.42 -7.11 -21.30
CA GLN A 47 2.36 -7.70 -22.24
C GLN A 47 2.13 -9.21 -22.31
N SER A 48 1.98 -9.73 -23.53
CA SER A 48 1.98 -11.18 -23.75
C SER A 48 2.61 -11.54 -25.10
N VAL A 49 3.33 -12.65 -25.13
CA VAL A 49 3.87 -13.22 -26.36
C VAL A 49 2.91 -14.29 -26.86
N ARG A 50 2.54 -14.25 -28.14
CA ARG A 50 1.59 -15.19 -28.76
C ARG A 50 2.15 -15.77 -30.06
N PRO A 51 2.03 -17.10 -30.28
CA PRO A 51 2.35 -17.67 -31.58
C PRO A 51 1.34 -17.19 -32.63
N SER A 52 1.81 -17.01 -33.86
CA SER A 52 0.96 -16.77 -35.03
C SER A 52 1.49 -17.56 -36.22
N GLN A 53 0.71 -17.63 -37.30
CA GLN A 53 1.09 -18.35 -38.53
C GLN A 53 2.35 -17.78 -39.20
N TRP A 54 2.71 -16.52 -38.91
CA TRP A 54 3.85 -15.85 -39.52
C TRP A 54 5.07 -15.83 -38.60
N LYS A 55 4.93 -15.15 -37.45
CA LYS A 55 5.99 -14.96 -36.47
C LYS A 55 5.42 -14.93 -35.06
N MET A 56 6.29 -15.00 -34.05
CA MET A 56 5.90 -14.67 -32.70
C MET A 56 5.45 -13.21 -32.62
N MET A 57 4.30 -12.98 -31.99
CA MET A 57 3.70 -11.66 -31.83
C MET A 57 3.82 -11.20 -30.39
N LEU A 58 4.25 -9.96 -30.19
CA LEU A 58 4.18 -9.29 -28.91
C LEU A 58 2.90 -8.47 -28.85
N ASN A 59 1.96 -8.90 -28.01
CA ASN A 59 0.69 -8.21 -27.77
C ASN A 59 0.87 -7.23 -26.60
N ILE A 60 0.80 -5.93 -26.90
CA ILE A 60 0.90 -4.83 -25.95
C ILE A 60 -0.42 -4.09 -25.90
N ASP A 61 -0.87 -3.73 -24.71
CA ASP A 61 -2.05 -2.92 -24.50
C ASP A 61 -1.87 -2.01 -23.27
N VAL A 62 -2.50 -0.84 -23.27
CA VAL A 62 -2.55 0.02 -22.08
C VAL A 62 -3.38 -0.64 -20.99
N SER A 63 -3.04 -0.39 -19.73
CA SER A 63 -3.75 -0.94 -18.59
C SER A 63 -3.79 0.06 -17.45
N ALA A 64 -4.86 0.00 -16.65
CA ALA A 64 -5.00 0.80 -15.44
C ALA A 64 -5.64 -0.05 -14.33
N THR A 65 -5.16 0.10 -13.10
CA THR A 65 -5.75 -0.60 -11.96
C THR A 65 -5.56 0.20 -10.67
N ALA A 66 -6.37 -0.10 -9.65
CA ALA A 66 -6.33 0.60 -8.39
C ALA A 66 -5.22 0.05 -7.48
N PHE A 67 -4.46 0.95 -6.86
CA PHE A 67 -3.47 0.66 -5.83
C PHE A 67 -3.77 1.46 -4.56
N TYR A 68 -3.24 1.00 -3.43
CA TYR A 68 -3.23 1.77 -2.19
C TYR A 68 -2.09 2.79 -2.23
N LYS A 69 -2.41 4.04 -1.88
CA LYS A 69 -1.45 5.15 -1.82
C LYS A 69 -0.34 4.83 -0.83
N ALA A 70 0.91 5.17 -1.18
CA ALA A 70 2.03 5.17 -0.25
C ALA A 70 1.95 6.42 0.65
N GLN A 71 1.41 6.29 1.85
CA GLN A 71 1.17 7.39 2.77
C GLN A 71 1.23 6.94 4.24
N SER A 72 1.21 7.88 5.20
CA SER A 72 1.11 7.50 6.61
C SER A 72 -0.21 6.78 6.90
N VAL A 73 -0.19 5.86 7.87
CA VAL A 73 -1.43 5.15 8.27
C VAL A 73 -2.46 6.12 8.86
N ILE A 74 -2.02 7.22 9.49
CA ILE A 74 -2.91 8.30 9.94
C ILE A 74 -3.65 8.95 8.76
N ALA A 75 -2.93 9.29 7.68
CA ALA A 75 -3.55 9.87 6.48
C ALA A 75 -4.50 8.87 5.81
N PHE A 76 -4.10 7.61 5.70
CA PHE A 76 -4.96 6.54 5.20
C PHE A 76 -6.24 6.38 6.03
N MET A 77 -6.14 6.40 7.37
CA MET A 77 -7.29 6.37 8.26
C MET A 77 -8.22 7.57 8.01
N CYS A 78 -7.67 8.77 7.87
CA CYS A 78 -8.45 9.98 7.60
C CYS A 78 -9.22 9.88 6.28
N GLU A 79 -8.58 9.41 5.20
CA GLU A 79 -9.25 9.19 3.92
C GLU A 79 -10.35 8.12 3.99
N VAL A 80 -10.16 7.05 4.77
CA VAL A 80 -11.17 5.98 4.93
C VAL A 80 -12.37 6.44 5.76
N LEU A 81 -12.13 7.28 6.76
CA LEU A 81 -13.14 7.75 7.69
C LEU A 81 -13.73 9.11 7.31
N ASP A 82 -13.31 9.67 6.18
CA ASP A 82 -13.72 10.98 5.67
C ASP A 82 -13.44 12.11 6.71
N ILE A 83 -12.34 11.98 7.46
CA ILE A 83 -11.92 12.95 8.48
C ILE A 83 -11.03 14.01 7.81
N SER A 84 -11.54 15.23 7.71
CA SER A 84 -10.83 16.35 7.07
C SER A 84 -10.24 17.35 8.06
N ASP A 85 -10.84 17.51 9.24
CA ASP A 85 -10.37 18.44 10.27
C ASP A 85 -9.31 17.79 11.18
N LYS A 86 -8.23 18.53 11.45
CA LYS A 86 -7.20 18.13 12.43
C LYS A 86 -7.77 17.98 13.85
N GLN A 87 -8.81 18.74 14.21
CA GLN A 87 -9.47 18.59 15.52
C GLN A 87 -10.18 17.25 15.64
N ASP A 88 -10.77 16.75 14.56
CA ASP A 88 -11.43 15.45 14.57
C ASP A 88 -10.43 14.28 14.67
N GLN A 89 -9.19 14.46 14.22
CA GLN A 89 -8.11 13.47 14.42
C GLN A 89 -7.74 13.29 15.89
N ARG A 90 -8.03 14.28 16.74
CA ARG A 90 -7.77 14.24 18.19
C ARG A 90 -8.87 13.54 18.98
N ARG A 91 -9.96 13.14 18.33
CA ARG A 91 -11.07 12.42 18.97
C ARG A 91 -10.82 10.91 18.96
N PHE A 92 -11.38 10.24 19.96
CA PHE A 92 -11.45 8.78 19.95
C PHE A 92 -12.29 8.30 18.77
N LEU A 93 -11.86 7.20 18.14
CA LEU A 93 -12.69 6.55 17.12
C LEU A 93 -13.89 5.90 17.79
N THR A 94 -15.07 6.13 17.23
CA THR A 94 -16.26 5.34 17.56
C THR A 94 -16.05 3.89 17.13
N ASP A 95 -16.79 2.96 17.73
CA ASP A 95 -16.72 1.54 17.38
C ASP A 95 -17.04 1.30 15.90
N SER A 96 -17.99 2.05 15.32
CA SER A 96 -18.32 1.99 13.90
C SER A 96 -17.15 2.44 13.02
N GLN A 97 -16.53 3.58 13.34
CA GLN A 97 -15.34 4.08 12.63
C GLN A 97 -14.18 3.08 12.74
N ARG A 98 -13.90 2.55 13.94
CA ARG A 98 -12.87 1.54 14.14
C ARG A 98 -13.14 0.33 13.25
N VAL A 99 -14.35 -0.22 13.24
CA VAL A 99 -14.71 -1.37 12.41
C VAL A 99 -14.58 -1.06 10.91
N LYS A 100 -15.01 0.13 10.45
CA LYS A 100 -14.83 0.59 9.06
C LYS A 100 -13.34 0.62 8.70
N PHE A 101 -12.52 1.22 9.54
CA PHE A 101 -11.06 1.28 9.36
C PHE A 101 -10.41 -0.11 9.38
N THR A 102 -10.75 -0.98 10.33
CA THR A 102 -10.25 -2.36 10.41
C THR A 102 -10.54 -3.12 9.12
N LYS A 103 -11.76 -3.02 8.60
CA LYS A 103 -12.14 -3.66 7.33
C LYS A 103 -11.28 -3.20 6.17
N GLU A 104 -10.86 -1.94 6.16
CA GLU A 104 -10.02 -1.39 5.09
C GLU A 104 -8.54 -1.76 5.22
N ILE A 105 -7.96 -1.67 6.42
CA ILE A 105 -6.52 -1.88 6.61
C ILE A 105 -6.11 -3.35 6.82
N LYS A 106 -7.03 -4.22 7.30
CA LYS A 106 -6.72 -5.64 7.53
C LYS A 106 -6.26 -6.30 6.22
N GLY A 107 -5.13 -7.01 6.30
CA GLY A 107 -4.48 -7.70 5.18
C GLY A 107 -3.45 -6.86 4.42
N LEU A 108 -3.42 -5.54 4.62
CA LEU A 108 -2.45 -4.65 3.99
C LEU A 108 -1.09 -4.72 4.70
N LYS A 109 -0.03 -4.41 3.96
CA LYS A 109 1.33 -4.28 4.48
C LYS A 109 1.61 -2.84 4.87
N VAL A 110 2.19 -2.67 6.05
CA VAL A 110 2.69 -1.40 6.56
C VAL A 110 4.19 -1.54 6.86
N GLU A 111 4.90 -0.43 6.85
CA GLU A 111 6.29 -0.36 7.27
C GLU A 111 6.46 0.59 8.45
N ILE A 112 7.39 0.26 9.33
CA ILE A 112 7.66 1.07 10.52
C ILE A 112 8.56 2.26 10.20
N THR A 113 8.39 3.34 10.95
CA THR A 113 9.17 4.57 10.81
C THR A 113 10.02 4.92 12.04
N HIS A 114 9.86 4.18 13.15
CA HIS A 114 10.48 4.50 14.44
C HIS A 114 11.88 3.88 14.66
N CYS A 115 12.34 3.00 13.78
CA CYS A 115 13.63 2.29 13.92
C CYS A 115 14.72 2.86 12.99
N GLY A 116 14.86 4.19 12.92
CA GLY A 116 15.85 4.86 12.07
C GLY A 116 15.74 4.45 10.60
N ASN A 117 16.83 3.93 10.03
CA ASN A 117 16.87 3.50 8.63
C ASN A 117 16.20 2.14 8.38
N MET A 118 15.86 1.39 9.43
CA MET A 118 15.23 0.07 9.30
C MET A 118 13.73 0.20 8.97
N ARG A 119 13.37 -0.07 7.71
CA ARG A 119 11.98 -0.06 7.21
C ARG A 119 11.36 -1.45 7.24
N ARG A 120 11.21 -2.03 8.44
CA ARG A 120 10.63 -3.38 8.58
C ARG A 120 9.16 -3.37 8.17
N LYS A 121 8.80 -4.32 7.31
CA LYS A 121 7.44 -4.49 6.77
C LYS A 121 6.66 -5.53 7.57
N TYR A 122 5.39 -5.25 7.81
CA TYR A 122 4.47 -6.10 8.55
C TYR A 122 3.12 -6.17 7.83
N ARG A 123 2.45 -7.32 7.88
CA ARG A 123 1.06 -7.44 7.46
C ARG A 123 0.14 -7.19 8.66
N VAL A 124 -0.84 -6.31 8.48
CA VAL A 124 -1.86 -6.01 9.48
C VAL A 124 -2.86 -7.14 9.57
N CYS A 125 -3.05 -7.68 10.76
CA CYS A 125 -4.04 -8.73 11.02
C CYS A 125 -5.27 -8.19 11.75
N ASN A 126 -5.13 -7.12 12.56
CA ASN A 126 -6.25 -6.51 13.25
C ASN A 126 -5.98 -5.04 13.64
N VAL A 127 -6.99 -4.38 14.20
CA VAL A 127 -6.88 -3.08 14.88
C VAL A 127 -7.43 -3.25 16.29
N THR A 128 -6.71 -2.73 17.29
CA THR A 128 -7.07 -2.92 18.69
C THR A 128 -8.35 -2.18 19.07
N LYS A 129 -9.13 -2.73 20.00
CA LYS A 129 -10.29 -2.03 20.57
C LYS A 129 -9.87 -0.90 21.49
N ARG A 130 -8.82 -1.14 22.30
CA ARG A 130 -8.26 -0.15 23.23
C ARG A 130 -7.28 0.79 22.49
N PRO A 131 -7.23 2.07 22.88
CA PRO A 131 -6.26 3.04 22.36
C PRO A 131 -4.84 2.71 22.81
N ALA A 132 -3.83 3.28 22.14
CA ALA A 132 -2.41 3.04 22.44
C ALA A 132 -2.03 3.34 23.90
N GLN A 133 -2.68 4.31 24.53
CA GLN A 133 -2.46 4.66 25.94
C GLN A 133 -2.92 3.60 26.94
N THR A 134 -3.90 2.75 26.60
CA THR A 134 -4.43 1.71 27.51
C THR A 134 -4.32 0.29 26.95
N GLN A 135 -3.92 0.13 25.70
CA GLN A 135 -3.58 -1.17 25.13
C GLN A 135 -2.28 -1.66 25.76
N SER A 136 -2.34 -2.79 26.48
CA SER A 136 -1.18 -3.42 27.09
C SER A 136 -0.77 -4.70 26.35
N PHE A 137 0.44 -5.16 26.66
CA PHE A 137 0.96 -6.45 26.27
C PHE A 137 1.95 -6.95 27.33
N PRO A 138 2.15 -8.27 27.43
CA PRO A 138 3.17 -8.84 28.30
C PRO A 138 4.57 -8.53 27.72
N LEU A 139 5.35 -7.75 28.45
CA LEU A 139 6.73 -7.40 28.13
C LEU A 139 7.67 -8.19 29.04
N GLN A 140 8.54 -9.00 28.44
CA GLN A 140 9.61 -9.68 29.18
C GLN A 140 10.79 -8.73 29.35
N LEU A 141 11.19 -8.50 30.59
CA LEU A 141 12.35 -7.69 30.96
C LEU A 141 13.63 -8.53 30.91
N ASP A 142 14.78 -7.86 30.87
CA ASP A 142 16.10 -8.50 30.88
C ASP A 142 16.33 -9.34 32.16
N THR A 143 15.61 -9.04 33.24
CA THR A 143 15.60 -9.81 34.49
C THR A 143 14.87 -11.15 34.39
N GLY A 144 14.23 -11.44 33.25
CA GLY A 144 13.39 -12.61 33.04
C GLY A 144 11.95 -12.45 33.54
N GLN A 145 11.63 -11.36 34.26
CA GLN A 145 10.28 -11.06 34.72
C GLN A 145 9.40 -10.57 33.57
N THR A 146 8.14 -11.00 33.52
CA THR A 146 7.13 -10.48 32.60
C THR A 146 6.28 -9.44 33.31
N VAL A 147 6.18 -8.24 32.73
CA VAL A 147 5.35 -7.14 33.23
C VAL A 147 4.36 -6.71 32.16
N GLU A 148 3.17 -6.27 32.57
CA GLU A 148 2.23 -5.62 31.66
C GLU A 148 2.71 -4.20 31.35
N CYS A 149 2.92 -3.90 30.08
CA CYS A 149 3.33 -2.58 29.62
C CYS A 149 2.35 -2.06 28.57
N THR A 150 1.97 -0.78 28.65
CA THR A 150 1.12 -0.17 27.62
C THR A 150 1.96 0.17 26.39
N VAL A 151 1.33 0.18 25.21
CA VAL A 151 2.02 0.51 23.96
C VAL A 151 2.62 1.92 24.05
N ALA A 152 1.86 2.91 24.53
CA ALA A 152 2.37 4.27 24.69
C ALA A 152 3.59 4.34 25.63
N LYS A 153 3.56 3.65 26.77
CA LYS A 153 4.68 3.61 27.71
C LYS A 153 5.90 2.95 27.09
N TYR A 154 5.72 1.80 26.43
CA TYR A 154 6.81 1.10 25.75
C TYR A 154 7.50 1.98 24.70
N PHE A 155 6.74 2.70 23.87
CA PHE A 155 7.33 3.58 22.85
C PHE A 155 8.08 4.78 23.45
N GLN A 156 7.58 5.33 24.55
CA GLN A 156 8.26 6.38 25.29
C GLN A 156 9.58 5.89 25.91
N GLU A 157 9.58 4.72 26.56
CA GLU A 157 10.76 4.21 27.28
C GLU A 157 11.80 3.60 26.32
N ARG A 158 11.35 2.81 25.33
CA ARG A 158 12.25 2.05 24.45
C ARG A 158 12.84 2.89 23.32
N TYR A 159 12.05 3.81 22.77
CA TYR A 159 12.41 4.58 21.58
C TYR A 159 12.47 6.10 21.83
N ASN A 160 12.16 6.57 23.05
CA ASN A 160 12.05 7.98 23.37
C ASN A 160 11.04 8.73 22.48
N ILE A 161 9.94 8.05 22.11
CA ILE A 161 8.88 8.61 21.27
C ILE A 161 7.65 8.88 22.12
N ARG A 162 7.29 10.16 22.27
CA ARG A 162 6.01 10.56 22.82
C ARG A 162 4.96 10.54 21.71
N LEU A 163 4.01 9.63 21.82
CA LEU A 163 2.90 9.51 20.88
C LEU A 163 2.08 10.82 20.85
N GLU A 164 1.83 11.37 19.66
CA GLU A 164 0.95 12.52 19.43
C GLU A 164 -0.53 12.10 19.46
N TYR A 165 -0.81 10.86 19.05
CA TYR A 165 -2.16 10.30 18.99
C TYR A 165 -2.36 9.07 19.91
N PRO A 166 -2.08 9.19 21.23
CA PRO A 166 -2.16 8.06 22.15
C PRO A 166 -3.60 7.54 22.38
N HIS A 167 -4.60 8.34 22.04
CA HIS A 167 -6.04 8.02 22.07
C HIS A 167 -6.51 7.19 20.85
N LEU A 168 -5.70 7.05 19.80
CA LEU A 168 -6.02 6.21 18.65
C LEU A 168 -5.66 4.74 18.92
N PRO A 169 -6.32 3.78 18.24
CA PRO A 169 -5.99 2.36 18.39
C PRO A 169 -4.62 2.02 17.78
N CYS A 170 -4.15 0.81 18.03
CA CYS A 170 -2.94 0.25 17.43
C CYS A 170 -3.29 -0.72 16.30
N LEU A 171 -2.37 -0.88 15.34
CA LEU A 171 -2.37 -2.01 14.43
C LEU A 171 -1.83 -3.24 15.15
N GLN A 172 -2.57 -4.34 15.12
CA GLN A 172 -2.01 -5.65 15.43
C GLN A 172 -1.43 -6.24 14.15
N VAL A 173 -0.18 -6.69 14.22
CA VAL A 173 0.55 -7.17 13.05
C VAL A 173 1.20 -8.54 13.27
N GLY A 174 1.46 -9.24 12.17
CA GLY A 174 2.08 -10.56 12.21
C GLY A 174 1.06 -11.65 12.54
N GLN A 175 1.38 -12.50 13.52
CA GLN A 175 0.50 -13.60 13.93
C GLN A 175 -0.59 -13.08 14.89
N GLU A 176 -1.85 -13.42 14.63
CA GLU A 176 -2.99 -12.96 15.46
C GLU A 176 -2.90 -13.45 16.91
N GLN A 177 -2.22 -14.58 17.17
CA GLN A 177 -1.98 -15.10 18.51
C GLN A 177 -0.88 -14.34 19.28
N LYS A 178 -0.11 -13.47 18.60
CA LYS A 178 0.97 -12.68 19.21
C LYS A 178 0.53 -11.25 19.48
N HIS A 179 1.16 -10.65 20.48
CA HIS A 179 0.88 -9.30 20.98
C HIS A 179 1.81 -8.25 20.36
N THR A 180 1.89 -8.19 19.03
CA THR A 180 2.69 -7.15 18.34
C THR A 180 1.78 -5.99 17.91
N TYR A 181 1.86 -4.90 18.66
CA TYR A 181 1.04 -3.71 18.45
C TYR A 181 1.89 -2.52 17.99
N LEU A 182 1.45 -1.84 16.94
CA LEU A 182 2.10 -0.65 16.39
C LEU A 182 1.13 0.55 16.45
N PRO A 183 1.51 1.67 17.08
CA PRO A 183 0.77 2.93 16.94
C PRO A 183 0.63 3.34 15.47
N LEU A 184 -0.49 3.97 15.11
CA LEU A 184 -0.75 4.35 13.72
C LEU A 184 0.30 5.36 13.20
N GLU A 185 0.75 6.27 14.05
CA GLU A 185 1.69 7.35 13.69
C GLU A 185 3.12 6.87 13.39
N VAL A 186 3.46 5.64 13.77
CA VAL A 186 4.78 5.03 13.48
C VAL A 186 4.76 4.08 12.29
N CYS A 187 3.70 4.14 11.47
CA CYS A 187 3.47 3.24 10.34
C CYS A 187 3.16 4.01 9.04
N ASN A 188 3.75 3.56 7.94
CA ASN A 188 3.39 3.97 6.58
C ASN A 188 2.82 2.79 5.79
N MET A 189 1.89 3.08 4.87
CA MET A 189 1.41 2.14 3.86
C MET A 189 2.55 1.80 2.90
N VAL A 190 2.84 0.51 2.72
CA VAL A 190 3.84 0.07 1.74
C VAL A 190 3.34 0.36 0.33
N ALA A 191 4.18 0.95 -0.51
CA ALA A 191 3.88 1.23 -1.92
C ALA A 191 3.64 -0.04 -2.76
N GLY A 192 2.99 0.10 -3.92
CA GLY A 192 2.81 -0.98 -4.89
C GLY A 192 1.83 -2.07 -4.44
N GLN A 193 0.95 -1.78 -3.48
CA GLN A 193 -0.07 -2.73 -3.05
C GLN A 193 -1.34 -2.57 -3.88
N ARG A 194 -1.58 -3.50 -4.80
CA ARG A 194 -2.81 -3.53 -5.61
C ARG A 194 -4.05 -3.65 -4.72
N CYS A 195 -5.07 -2.84 -4.99
CA CYS A 195 -6.38 -2.96 -4.38
C CYS A 195 -7.14 -4.13 -5.03
N ILE A 196 -7.38 -5.19 -4.26
CA ILE A 196 -8.17 -6.36 -4.67
C ILE A 196 -9.63 -6.21 -4.24
N LYS A 197 -9.90 -5.35 -3.25
CA LYS A 197 -11.25 -5.11 -2.76
C LYS A 197 -12.08 -4.41 -3.84
N LYS A 198 -13.38 -4.70 -3.88
CA LYS A 198 -14.31 -4.02 -4.78
C LYS A 198 -14.28 -2.52 -4.49
N LEU A 199 -14.15 -1.73 -5.56
CA LEU A 199 -14.26 -0.27 -5.49
C LEU A 199 -15.71 0.12 -5.21
N THR A 200 -15.91 1.25 -4.53
CA THR A 200 -17.25 1.84 -4.39
C THR A 200 -17.75 2.33 -5.75
N ASP A 201 -19.05 2.60 -5.87
CA ASP A 201 -19.62 3.09 -7.14
C ASP A 201 -19.00 4.45 -7.53
N MET A 202 -18.74 5.31 -6.54
CA MET A 202 -18.04 6.57 -6.74
C MET A 202 -16.60 6.36 -7.23
N GLN A 203 -15.84 5.48 -6.58
CA GLN A 203 -14.47 5.14 -7.00
C GLN A 203 -14.43 4.52 -8.40
N THR A 204 -15.42 3.68 -8.72
CA THR A 204 -15.55 3.08 -10.06
C THR A 204 -15.83 4.16 -11.11
N SER A 205 -16.71 5.11 -10.83
CA SER A 205 -16.97 6.26 -11.70
C SER A 205 -15.71 7.09 -11.94
N THR A 206 -14.97 7.41 -10.88
CA THR A 206 -13.69 8.15 -10.98
C THR A 206 -12.65 7.37 -11.79
N MET A 207 -12.52 6.06 -11.55
CA MET A 207 -11.61 5.20 -12.29
C MET A 207 -11.97 5.20 -13.78
N ILE A 208 -13.23 5.00 -14.14
CA ILE A 208 -13.69 5.01 -15.54
C ILE A 208 -13.37 6.35 -16.20
N LYS A 209 -13.64 7.47 -15.52
CA LYS A 209 -13.33 8.82 -16.05
C LYS A 209 -11.84 9.02 -16.29
N ALA A 210 -10.99 8.55 -15.36
CA ALA A 210 -9.55 8.65 -15.50
C ALA A 210 -9.01 7.79 -16.67
N THR A 211 -9.60 6.62 -16.91
CA THR A 211 -9.06 5.62 -17.84
C THR A 211 -9.74 5.58 -19.21
N ALA A 212 -10.90 6.21 -19.37
CA ALA A 212 -11.62 6.21 -20.64
C ALA A 212 -10.81 6.96 -21.70
N ARG A 213 -10.60 6.31 -22.85
CA ARG A 213 -9.90 6.83 -24.02
C ARG A 213 -10.66 6.45 -25.28
N SER A 214 -10.66 7.34 -26.28
CA SER A 214 -11.18 7.01 -27.60
C SER A 214 -10.25 5.98 -28.28
N ALA A 215 -10.74 5.28 -29.31
CA ALA A 215 -9.90 4.32 -30.03
C ALA A 215 -8.65 4.96 -30.64
N PRO A 216 -8.73 6.14 -31.30
CA PRO A 216 -7.54 6.85 -31.79
C PRO A 216 -6.54 7.23 -30.69
N ASP A 217 -7.03 7.71 -29.54
CA ASP A 217 -6.14 8.10 -28.42
C ASP A 217 -5.44 6.88 -27.82
N ARG A 218 -6.17 5.77 -27.67
CA ARG A 218 -5.62 4.52 -27.16
C ARG A 218 -4.57 3.94 -28.09
N GLU A 219 -4.82 3.97 -29.40
CA GLU A 219 -3.83 3.55 -30.40
C GLU A 219 -2.55 4.38 -30.30
N LYS A 220 -2.69 5.71 -30.17
CA LYS A 220 -1.56 6.62 -29.97
C LYS A 220 -0.79 6.31 -28.69
N GLU A 221 -1.47 6.06 -27.56
CA GLU A 221 -0.83 5.66 -26.30
C GLU A 221 -0.06 4.32 -26.45
N ILE A 222 -0.66 3.31 -27.09
CA ILE A 222 0.00 2.02 -27.35
C ILE A 222 1.23 2.19 -28.23
N ASN A 223 1.16 3.00 -29.29
CA ASN A 223 2.30 3.27 -30.16
C ASN A 223 3.45 3.97 -29.43
N ASN A 224 3.13 4.93 -28.56
CA ASN A 224 4.11 5.61 -27.70
C ASN A 224 4.74 4.66 -26.67
N LEU A 225 3.96 3.74 -26.09
CA LEU A 225 4.51 2.71 -25.19
C LEU A 225 5.42 1.74 -25.95
N THR A 226 5.03 1.36 -27.16
CA THR A 226 5.78 0.40 -27.97
C THR A 226 7.14 0.96 -28.38
N SER A 227 7.24 2.25 -28.70
CA SER A 227 8.53 2.88 -28.95
C SER A 227 9.42 2.84 -27.72
N LEU A 228 8.90 3.13 -26.52
CA LEU A 228 9.67 3.02 -25.28
C LEU A 228 10.13 1.58 -24.96
N VAL A 229 9.26 0.59 -25.15
CA VAL A 229 9.54 -0.82 -24.82
C VAL A 229 10.48 -1.49 -25.84
N LEU A 230 10.50 -1.04 -27.10
CA LEU A 230 11.30 -1.65 -28.16
C LEU A 230 12.64 -0.95 -28.43
N ILE A 231 12.88 0.24 -27.89
CA ILE A 231 14.10 1.05 -28.14
C ILE A 231 15.25 0.73 -27.17
N ASP A 232 15.05 -0.05 -26.10
CA ASP A 232 16.16 -0.56 -25.26
C ASP A 232 16.97 -1.70 -25.93
N ARG A 233 17.41 -1.51 -27.18
CA ARG A 233 18.35 -2.39 -27.89
C ARG A 233 19.63 -1.69 -28.28
#